data_AF-A0AAJ2DMV3-F1
#
_entry.id   AF-A0AAJ2DMV3-F1
#
_cell.length_a   1.000
_cell.length_b   1.000
_cell.length_c   1.000
_cell.angle_alpha   90.00
_cell.angle_beta   90.00
_cell.angle_gamma   90.00
#
_symmetry.space_group_name_H-M   'P 1'
#
loop_
_entity.id
_entity.type
_entity.pdbx_description
1 polymer ?
#
loop_
_entity_poly.entity_id
_entity_poly.type
_entity_poly.pdbx_seq_one_letter_code
_entity_poly.pdbx_strand_id
1 'polypeptide(L)'
;MNKIHYLMNREVNYTLSKCFLTRLTGWEEVPLVKTDACGLVLFRFNNDFTGLRFKLVLNDIEILTAAHIHLGMRGENGQVVAFLFGPVTRGISVNRGVVTGIIVESDLTGPLQGMSLLELARKMEIGNSYVNAHTENHPNGEIRGQIKRF
;
A
#
# COMPACT_ATOMS: atom_id res chain seq x y z
N MET A 1 10.53 7.65 29.85
CA MET A 1 9.42 6.81 29.34
C MET A 1 9.02 5.81 30.42
N ASN A 2 7.75 5.83 30.86
CA ASN A 2 7.27 4.96 31.95
C ASN A 2 7.13 3.50 31.50
N LYS A 3 7.57 2.57 32.36
CA LYS A 3 7.56 1.11 32.16
C LYS A 3 6.18 0.53 31.79
N ILE A 4 5.10 1.21 32.20
CA ILE A 4 3.71 0.86 31.87
C ILE A 4 3.39 1.13 30.38
N HIS A 5 3.83 2.27 29.83
CA HIS A 5 3.67 2.57 28.40
C HIS A 5 4.43 1.57 27.51
N TYR A 6 5.56 1.06 27.99
CA TYR A 6 6.36 0.05 27.28
C TYR A 6 5.65 -1.31 27.20
N LEU A 7 4.99 -1.72 28.28
CA LEU A 7 4.28 -3.01 28.35
C LEU A 7 2.97 -3.00 27.55
N MET A 8 2.21 -1.90 27.61
CA MET A 8 1.00 -1.75 26.78
C MET A 8 1.31 -1.76 25.27
N ASN A 9 2.39 -1.09 24.85
CA ASN A 9 2.83 -1.15 23.45
C ASN A 9 3.25 -2.56 23.03
N ARG A 10 3.84 -3.37 23.93
CA ARG A 10 4.19 -4.77 23.61
C ARG A 10 2.95 -5.64 23.42
N GLU A 11 1.93 -5.52 24.27
CA GLU A 11 0.71 -6.35 24.14
C GLU A 11 -0.11 -6.02 22.89
N VAL A 12 -0.25 -4.75 22.53
CA VAL A 12 -0.90 -4.33 21.27
C VAL A 12 -0.13 -4.84 20.04
N ASN A 13 1.19 -4.97 20.12
CA ASN A 13 1.99 -5.45 19.00
C ASN A 13 1.85 -6.98 18.76
N TYR A 14 1.39 -7.76 19.74
CA TYR A 14 1.15 -9.20 19.55
C TYR A 14 -0.18 -9.50 18.85
N THR A 15 -1.12 -8.56 18.82
CA THR A 15 -2.44 -8.72 18.18
C THR A 15 -2.54 -8.08 16.80
N LEU A 16 -1.56 -7.27 16.39
CA LEU A 16 -1.51 -6.69 15.05
C LEU A 16 -1.42 -7.78 13.97
N SER A 17 -2.25 -7.63 12.95
CA SER A 17 -2.19 -8.49 11.78
C SER A 17 -0.83 -8.34 11.11
N LYS A 18 -0.25 -9.46 10.66
CA LYS A 18 0.98 -9.45 9.83
C LYS A 18 0.68 -9.61 8.36
N CYS A 19 -0.54 -10.01 8.01
CA CYS A 19 -0.98 -10.26 6.65
C CYS A 19 -2.10 -9.29 6.30
N PHE A 20 -1.94 -8.59 5.18
CA PHE A 20 -2.94 -7.69 4.65
C PHE A 20 -3.15 -7.96 3.16
N LEU A 21 -4.32 -7.63 2.66
CA LEU A 21 -4.66 -7.75 1.25
C LEU A 21 -5.52 -6.58 0.80
N THR A 22 -5.49 -6.29 -0.50
CA THR A 22 -6.55 -5.51 -1.14
C THR A 22 -6.68 -5.80 -2.62
N ARG A 23 -7.92 -5.74 -3.11
CA ARG A 23 -8.23 -5.77 -4.55
C ARG A 23 -8.33 -4.33 -5.03
N LEU A 24 -7.65 -4.02 -6.12
CA LEU A 24 -7.67 -2.71 -6.75
C LEU A 24 -8.64 -2.69 -7.93
N THR A 25 -9.48 -1.66 -8.00
CA THR A 25 -10.38 -1.41 -9.13
C THR A 25 -10.53 0.09 -9.37
N GLY A 26 -10.97 0.47 -10.57
CA GLY A 26 -11.30 1.87 -10.87
C GLY A 26 -12.50 2.40 -10.07
N TRP A 27 -13.38 1.53 -9.58
CA TRP A 27 -14.54 1.92 -8.76
C TRP A 27 -14.18 2.44 -7.37
N GLU A 28 -13.00 2.10 -6.87
CA GLU A 28 -12.50 2.55 -5.57
C GLU A 28 -11.68 3.84 -5.69
N GLU A 29 -11.37 4.30 -6.91
CA GLU A 29 -10.73 5.60 -7.16
C GLU A 29 -11.60 6.76 -6.67
N VAL A 30 -10.93 7.89 -6.38
CA VAL A 30 -11.59 9.13 -5.98
C VAL A 30 -11.05 10.28 -6.84
N PRO A 31 -11.77 10.71 -7.90
CA PRO A 31 -13.06 10.21 -8.39
C PRO A 31 -12.96 8.83 -9.07
N LEU A 32 -14.08 8.12 -9.21
CA LEU A 32 -14.12 6.79 -9.85
C LEU A 32 -13.60 6.83 -11.29
N VAL A 33 -12.93 5.75 -11.70
CA VAL A 33 -12.42 5.54 -13.06
C VAL A 33 -13.13 4.34 -13.69
N LYS A 34 -13.59 4.48 -14.93
CA LYS A 34 -14.14 3.38 -15.72
C LYS A 34 -12.99 2.70 -16.47
N THR A 35 -12.59 1.53 -15.99
CA THR A 35 -11.52 0.72 -16.58
C THR A 35 -11.79 -0.75 -16.29
N ASP A 36 -11.32 -1.63 -17.16
CA ASP A 36 -11.29 -3.08 -16.92
C ASP A 36 -10.04 -3.49 -16.12
N ALA A 37 -9.06 -2.58 -15.98
CA ALA A 37 -7.86 -2.80 -15.19
C ALA A 37 -8.23 -3.18 -13.75
N CYS A 38 -7.50 -4.15 -13.21
CA CYS A 38 -7.67 -4.55 -11.82
C CYS A 38 -6.37 -5.05 -11.21
N GLY A 39 -6.31 -5.08 -9.88
CA GLY A 39 -5.15 -5.58 -9.17
C GLY A 39 -5.51 -6.35 -7.91
N LEU A 40 -4.53 -7.10 -7.41
CA LEU A 40 -4.55 -7.72 -6.10
C LEU A 40 -3.17 -7.56 -5.48
N VAL A 41 -3.10 -7.04 -4.27
CA VAL A 41 -1.86 -6.98 -3.51
C VAL A 41 -2.00 -7.76 -2.22
N LEU A 42 -0.96 -8.53 -1.91
CA LEU A 42 -0.77 -9.15 -0.61
C LEU A 42 0.47 -8.56 0.06
N PHE A 43 0.34 -8.29 1.34
CA PHE A 43 1.39 -7.78 2.21
C PHE A 43 1.63 -8.76 3.35
N ARG A 44 2.90 -8.96 3.70
CA ARG A 44 3.31 -9.74 4.86
C ARG A 44 4.48 -9.09 5.59
N PHE A 45 4.22 -8.64 6.82
CA PHE A 45 5.27 -8.24 7.76
C PHE A 45 6.07 -9.45 8.25
N ASN A 46 7.36 -9.27 8.49
CA ASN A 46 8.14 -10.18 9.31
C ASN A 46 7.74 -10.09 10.80
N ASN A 47 8.33 -10.96 11.63
CA ASN A 47 7.85 -11.12 13.00
C ASN A 47 8.04 -9.89 13.89
N ASP A 48 9.05 -9.09 13.58
CA ASP A 48 9.52 -7.90 14.30
C ASP A 48 9.13 -6.58 13.62
N PHE A 49 8.34 -6.61 12.54
CA PHE A 49 7.91 -5.43 11.77
C PHE A 49 9.08 -4.57 11.26
N THR A 50 10.18 -5.18 10.85
CA THR A 50 11.32 -4.50 10.21
C THR A 50 11.34 -4.65 8.69
N GLY A 51 10.47 -5.49 8.13
CA GLY A 51 10.32 -5.69 6.69
C GLY A 51 8.89 -6.06 6.29
N LEU A 52 8.39 -5.41 5.25
CA LEU A 52 7.09 -5.65 4.66
C LEU A 52 7.26 -6.22 3.25
N ARG A 53 7.11 -7.54 3.11
CA ARG A 53 7.11 -8.20 1.81
C ARG A 53 5.78 -7.94 1.12
N PHE A 54 5.81 -7.64 -0.17
CA PHE A 54 4.60 -7.52 -0.97
C PHE A 54 4.64 -8.29 -2.27
N LYS A 55 3.46 -8.63 -2.78
CA LYS A 55 3.22 -9.11 -4.13
C LYS A 55 2.00 -8.40 -4.69
N LEU A 56 2.22 -7.52 -5.65
CA LEU A 56 1.20 -6.81 -6.41
C LEU A 56 1.02 -7.52 -7.76
N VAL A 57 -0.19 -7.98 -8.03
CA VAL A 57 -0.61 -8.53 -9.33
C VAL A 57 -1.51 -7.49 -9.99
N LEU A 58 -1.26 -7.20 -11.25
CA LEU A 58 -2.02 -6.27 -12.08
C LEU A 58 -2.51 -7.01 -13.32
N ASN A 59 -3.74 -6.76 -13.74
CA ASN A 59 -4.30 -7.26 -15.00
C ASN A 59 -4.86 -6.11 -15.80
N ASP A 60 -4.75 -6.23 -17.13
CA ASP A 60 -5.29 -5.30 -18.13
C ASP A 60 -4.91 -3.84 -17.86
N ILE A 61 -3.65 -3.60 -17.47
CA ILE A 61 -3.14 -2.26 -17.18
C ILE A 61 -2.25 -1.77 -18.33
N GLU A 62 -2.54 -0.57 -18.81
CA GLU A 62 -1.85 0.03 -19.94
C GLU A 62 -0.94 1.17 -19.46
N ILE A 63 0.33 1.12 -19.85
CA ILE A 63 1.28 2.22 -19.65
C ILE A 63 1.41 2.62 -18.17
N LEU A 64 1.58 1.63 -17.28
CA LEU A 64 1.80 1.80 -15.85
C LEU A 64 3.05 2.64 -15.58
N THR A 65 2.90 3.70 -14.77
CA THR A 65 3.99 4.63 -14.42
C THR A 65 4.43 4.50 -12.96
N ALA A 66 3.51 4.20 -12.05
CA ALA A 66 3.80 4.06 -10.62
C ALA A 66 2.74 3.24 -9.88
N ALA A 67 3.09 2.71 -8.72
CA ALA A 67 2.13 2.19 -7.75
C ALA A 67 2.62 2.50 -6.33
N HIS A 68 1.70 2.91 -5.46
CA HIS A 68 2.02 3.47 -4.15
C HIS A 68 1.14 2.91 -3.04
N ILE A 69 1.66 2.94 -1.82
CA ILE A 69 0.85 2.92 -0.59
C ILE A 69 0.60 4.37 -0.17
N HIS A 70 -0.64 4.70 0.15
CA HIS A 70 -1.06 6.00 0.67
C HIS A 70 -1.66 5.87 2.08
N LEU A 71 -1.62 6.96 2.85
CA LEU A 71 -2.40 7.10 4.08
C LEU A 71 -3.67 7.91 3.86
N GLY A 72 -4.83 7.25 3.94
CA GLY A 72 -6.13 7.88 3.86
C GLY A 72 -7.25 6.89 4.13
N MET A 73 -8.36 7.39 4.67
CA MET A 73 -9.57 6.61 4.88
C MET A 73 -10.24 6.28 3.54
N ARG A 74 -11.17 5.34 3.56
CA ARG A 74 -11.98 4.99 2.38
C ARG A 74 -12.72 6.23 1.87
N GLY A 75 -12.55 6.56 0.60
CA GLY A 75 -13.16 7.73 -0.02
C GLY A 75 -12.34 9.02 0.07
N GLU A 76 -11.19 8.99 0.73
CA GLU A 76 -10.30 10.15 0.88
C GLU A 76 -8.98 9.94 0.15
N ASN A 77 -8.45 11.00 -0.45
CA ASN A 77 -7.10 11.02 -1.02
C ASN A 77 -6.07 11.34 0.06
N GLY A 78 -4.94 10.64 0.00
CA GLY A 78 -3.90 10.66 1.02
C GLY A 78 -2.50 10.83 0.46
N GLN A 79 -1.55 11.16 1.34
CA GLN A 79 -0.15 11.28 0.95
C GLN A 79 0.49 9.90 0.73
N VAL A 80 1.41 9.81 -0.23
CA VAL A 80 2.23 8.61 -0.49
C VAL A 80 3.16 8.37 0.69
N VAL A 81 3.20 7.11 1.14
CA VAL A 81 4.09 6.65 2.22
C VAL A 81 5.03 5.54 1.84
N ALA A 82 4.83 4.87 0.71
CA ALA A 82 5.78 3.92 0.15
C ALA A 82 5.52 3.68 -1.34
N PHE A 83 6.57 3.30 -2.07
CA PHE A 83 6.51 2.95 -3.48
C PHE A 83 6.50 1.42 -3.62
N LEU A 84 5.59 0.92 -4.45
CA LEU A 84 5.52 -0.49 -4.85
C LEU A 84 6.10 -0.70 -6.25
N PHE A 85 5.99 0.32 -7.10
CA PHE A 85 6.53 0.34 -8.46
C PHE A 85 6.81 1.79 -8.87
N GLY A 86 7.83 1.97 -9.72
CA GLY A 86 8.15 3.26 -10.31
C GLY A 86 8.76 4.27 -9.32
N PRO A 87 8.82 5.56 -9.71
CA PRO A 87 8.31 6.10 -10.98
C PRO A 87 9.14 5.65 -12.18
N VAL A 88 8.50 5.44 -13.34
CA VAL A 88 9.18 5.20 -14.63
C VAL A 88 8.80 6.29 -15.64
N THR A 89 9.74 6.66 -16.51
CA THR A 89 9.54 7.69 -17.53
C THR A 89 8.84 7.18 -18.80
N ARG A 90 8.87 5.86 -19.02
CA ARG A 90 8.14 5.20 -20.10
C ARG A 90 7.31 4.10 -19.45
N GLY A 91 5.99 4.23 -19.50
CA GLY A 91 5.12 3.27 -18.83
C GLY A 91 5.18 1.88 -19.45
N ILE A 92 4.70 0.90 -18.68
CA ILE A 92 4.70 -0.52 -19.06
C ILE A 92 3.26 -1.02 -19.17
N SER A 93 2.88 -1.59 -20.32
CA SER A 93 1.58 -2.24 -20.50
C SER A 93 1.68 -3.75 -20.28
N VAL A 94 0.72 -4.32 -19.56
CA VAL A 94 0.66 -5.76 -19.30
C VAL A 94 -0.79 -6.25 -19.25
N ASN A 95 -1.09 -7.36 -19.94
CA ASN A 95 -2.34 -8.10 -19.71
C ASN A 95 -2.34 -8.73 -18.32
N ARG A 96 -1.15 -9.18 -17.86
CA ARG A 96 -0.91 -9.62 -16.49
C ARG A 96 0.53 -9.36 -16.08
N GLY A 97 0.71 -8.55 -15.04
CA GLY A 97 2.01 -8.21 -14.45
C GLY A 97 2.10 -8.59 -12.97
N VAL A 98 3.32 -8.83 -12.50
CA VAL A 98 3.60 -9.07 -11.08
C VAL A 98 4.77 -8.21 -10.65
N VAL A 99 4.58 -7.43 -9.58
CA VAL A 99 5.62 -6.68 -8.90
C VAL A 99 5.78 -7.24 -7.49
N THR A 100 7.02 -7.53 -7.10
CA THR A 100 7.34 -8.01 -5.75
C THR A 100 8.47 -7.19 -5.17
N GLY A 101 8.44 -7.00 -3.86
CA GLY A 101 9.51 -6.31 -3.16
C GLY A 101 9.42 -6.50 -1.66
N ILE A 102 10.35 -5.85 -0.97
CA ILE A 102 10.36 -5.71 0.48
C ILE A 102 10.53 -4.22 0.74
N ILE A 103 9.57 -3.65 1.47
CA ILE A 103 9.67 -2.29 2.01
C ILE A 103 10.37 -2.41 3.37
N VAL A 104 11.36 -1.56 3.62
CA VAL A 104 12.01 -1.35 4.92
C VAL A 104 11.73 0.08 5.42
N GLU A 105 12.11 0.40 6.65
CA GLU A 105 11.84 1.71 7.27
C GLU A 105 12.39 2.90 6.47
N SER A 106 13.55 2.74 5.82
CA SER A 106 14.15 3.78 4.97
C SER A 106 13.38 4.06 3.69
N ASP A 107 12.48 3.16 3.27
CA ASP A 107 11.64 3.32 2.08
C ASP A 107 10.37 4.12 2.40
N LEU A 108 10.10 4.40 3.68
CA LEU A 108 8.93 5.17 4.07
C LEU A 108 9.13 6.65 3.74
N THR A 109 8.10 7.24 3.14
CA THR A 109 8.08 8.63 2.69
C THR A 109 6.94 9.42 3.34
N GLY A 110 6.93 10.73 3.10
CA GLY A 110 5.85 11.62 3.50
C GLY A 110 5.59 11.54 5.01
N PRO A 111 4.33 11.38 5.46
CA PRO A 111 3.98 11.41 6.88
C PRO A 111 4.55 10.24 7.70
N LEU A 112 5.10 9.19 7.07
CA LEU A 112 5.76 8.08 7.76
C LEU A 112 7.29 8.09 7.60
N GLN A 113 7.86 9.14 6.98
CA GLN A 113 9.31 9.24 6.81
C GLN A 113 10.02 9.21 8.18
N GLY A 114 11.02 8.32 8.32
CA GLY A 114 11.76 8.14 9.57
C GLY A 114 10.99 7.44 10.68
N MET A 115 9.79 6.93 10.41
CA MET A 115 9.02 6.12 11.36
C MET A 115 9.33 4.63 11.19
N SER A 116 8.94 3.83 12.18
CA SER A 116 9.02 2.37 12.09
C SER A 116 7.92 1.79 11.20
N LEU A 117 8.18 0.63 10.60
CA LEU A 117 7.17 -0.11 9.82
C LEU A 117 6.00 -0.60 10.68
N LEU A 118 6.18 -0.67 12.00
CA LEU A 118 5.09 -0.89 12.95
C LEU A 118 4.03 0.22 12.88
N GLU A 119 4.41 1.48 12.62
CA GLU A 119 3.42 2.55 12.41
C GLU A 119 2.61 2.33 11.14
N LEU A 120 3.24 1.91 10.04
CA LEU A 120 2.52 1.53 8.83
C LEU A 120 1.54 0.38 9.10
N ALA A 121 1.97 -0.66 9.83
CA ALA A 121 1.11 -1.78 10.22
C ALA A 121 -0.12 -1.32 11.01
N ARG A 122 0.05 -0.37 11.95
CA ARG A 122 -1.07 0.23 12.70
C ARG A 122 -2.04 0.97 11.80
N LYS A 123 -1.55 1.72 10.80
CA LYS A 123 -2.41 2.39 9.81
C LYS A 123 -3.16 1.39 8.92
N MET A 124 -2.51 0.29 8.54
CA MET A 124 -3.16 -0.81 7.81
C MET A 124 -4.24 -1.51 8.65
N GLU A 125 -3.98 -1.77 9.93
CA GLU A 125 -4.93 -2.44 10.85
C GLU A 125 -6.23 -1.64 11.01
N ILE A 126 -6.13 -0.32 11.18
CA ILE A 126 -7.30 0.55 11.34
C ILE A 126 -7.96 0.92 10.00
N GLY A 127 -7.47 0.38 8.87
CA GLY A 127 -7.99 0.67 7.54
C GLY A 127 -7.73 2.09 7.06
N ASN A 128 -6.70 2.77 7.57
CA ASN A 128 -6.27 4.11 7.15
C ASN A 128 -5.12 4.05 6.12
N SER A 129 -5.20 3.12 5.17
CA SER A 129 -4.24 3.05 4.07
C SER A 129 -4.85 2.35 2.86
N TYR A 130 -4.38 2.74 1.68
CA TYR A 130 -4.79 2.16 0.41
C TYR A 130 -3.61 2.02 -0.54
N VAL A 131 -3.76 1.14 -1.52
CA VAL A 131 -2.85 1.07 -2.67
C VAL A 131 -3.52 1.72 -3.87
N ASN A 132 -2.75 2.46 -4.65
CA ASN A 132 -3.17 3.02 -5.92
C ASN A 132 -2.11 2.72 -6.99
N ALA A 133 -2.54 2.50 -8.23
CA ALA A 133 -1.67 2.37 -9.39
C ALA A 133 -2.02 3.45 -10.42
N HIS A 134 -0.98 4.06 -10.99
CA HIS A 134 -1.06 5.18 -11.92
C HIS A 134 -0.59 4.74 -13.31
N THR A 135 -1.28 5.24 -14.33
CA THR A 135 -0.90 5.06 -15.73
C THR A 135 -0.71 6.41 -16.40
N GLU A 136 -0.16 6.44 -17.61
CA GLU A 136 -0.07 7.69 -18.38
C GLU A 136 -1.44 8.30 -18.66
N ASN A 137 -2.47 7.47 -18.87
CA ASN A 137 -3.85 7.91 -19.12
C ASN A 137 -4.56 8.39 -17.83
N HIS A 138 -4.16 7.85 -16.67
CA HIS A 138 -4.74 8.16 -15.38
C HIS A 138 -3.64 8.54 -14.36
N PRO A 139 -3.02 9.73 -14.52
CA PRO A 139 -1.87 10.12 -13.70
C PRO A 139 -2.22 10.31 -12.22
N ASN A 140 -3.49 10.61 -11.90
CA ASN A 140 -3.98 10.74 -10.53
C ASN A 140 -4.37 9.39 -9.89
N GLY A 141 -4.35 8.31 -10.67
CA GLY A 141 -4.74 6.96 -10.24
C GLY A 141 -5.74 6.32 -11.21
N GLU A 142 -5.47 5.08 -11.62
CA GLU A 142 -6.37 4.27 -12.43
C GLU A 142 -7.16 3.26 -11.59
N ILE A 143 -6.49 2.61 -10.63
CA ILE A 143 -7.08 1.59 -9.77
C ILE A 143 -6.61 1.72 -8.32
N ARG A 144 -7.55 1.56 -7.38
CA ARG A 144 -7.32 1.70 -5.94
C ARG A 144 -7.94 0.57 -5.16
N GLY A 145 -7.34 0.25 -4.02
CA GLY A 145 -7.88 -0.69 -3.06
C GLY A 145 -7.53 -0.30 -1.64
N GLN A 146 -8.53 -0.22 -0.75
CA GLN A 146 -8.28 -0.02 0.68
C GLN A 146 -7.65 -1.27 1.28
N ILE A 147 -6.53 -1.14 2.00
CA ILE A 147 -5.83 -2.25 2.65
C ILE A 147 -6.64 -2.76 3.83
N LYS A 148 -6.78 -4.08 3.94
CA LYS A 148 -7.52 -4.76 5.01
C LYS A 148 -6.75 -5.97 5.52
N ARG A 149 -6.96 -6.35 6.78
CA ARG A 149 -6.43 -7.60 7.33
C ARG A 149 -6.98 -8.81 6.58
N PHE A 150 -6.15 -9.85 6.51
CA PHE A 150 -6.55 -11.17 6.04
C PHE A 150 -7.30 -11.93 7.14
#